data_AF-A0A931LKX5-F1
#
_entry.id   AF-A0A931LKX5-F1
#
_cell.length_a   1.000
_cell.length_b   1.000
_cell.length_c   1.000
_cell.angle_alpha   90.00
_cell.angle_beta   90.00
_cell.angle_gamma   90.00
#
_symmetry.space_group_name_H-M   'P 1'
#
loop_
_entity.id
_entity.type
_entity.pdbx_description
1 polymer ?
#
loop_
_entity_poly.entity_id
_entity_poly.type
_entity_poly.pdbx_seq_one_letter_code
_entity_poly.pdbx_strand_id
1 'polypeptide(L)'
;MEEETIQLALSFSERQGKTVLHMQTLEGPGFEHELRDLRELLVGAKTKVDVAGQEEEYYSLLMSIESAISAYYREQPQLTDRDVIQVLQGLLRDPATPYAGGLRRRIQQYLQFTLSTVEYNQGAVLSCLKYVLRSVKLHHSLEGPTGYLDFIVDFV
;
A
#
# COMPACT_ATOMS: atom_id res chain seq x y z
N MET A 1 -5.95 -14.86 -29.33
CA MET A 1 -6.50 -13.67 -28.68
C MET A 1 -5.36 -13.06 -27.94
N GLU A 2 -4.81 -11.97 -28.44
CA GLU A 2 -3.86 -11.15 -27.70
C GLU A 2 -4.68 -10.45 -26.60
N GLU A 3 -4.33 -10.68 -25.33
CA GLU A 3 -4.87 -9.86 -24.24
C GLU A 3 -4.30 -8.46 -24.41
N GLU A 4 -5.13 -7.52 -24.88
CA GLU A 4 -4.82 -6.09 -24.82
C GLU A 4 -4.56 -5.74 -23.35
N THR A 5 -3.29 -5.55 -23.02
CA THR A 5 -2.88 -5.12 -21.69
C THR A 5 -3.29 -3.66 -21.57
N ILE A 6 -4.44 -3.41 -20.95
CA ILE A 6 -4.88 -2.06 -20.63
C ILE A 6 -3.88 -1.48 -19.62
N GLN A 7 -2.97 -0.63 -20.09
CA GLN A 7 -2.13 0.16 -19.19
C GLN A 7 -2.98 1.28 -18.57
N LEU A 8 -3.31 1.11 -17.30
CA LEU A 8 -4.01 2.11 -16.49
C LEU A 8 -2.97 2.89 -15.67
N ALA A 9 -2.93 4.21 -15.81
CA ALA A 9 -2.17 5.06 -14.91
C ALA A 9 -3.05 5.49 -13.74
N LEU A 10 -2.66 5.08 -12.53
CA LEU A 10 -3.34 5.43 -11.29
C LEU A 10 -2.61 6.57 -10.59
N SER A 11 -3.35 7.62 -10.21
CA SER A 11 -2.83 8.68 -9.35
C SER A 11 -3.86 9.09 -8.31
N PHE A 12 -3.40 9.75 -7.25
CA PHE A 12 -4.24 10.12 -6.12
C PHE A 12 -4.12 11.60 -5.85
N SER A 13 -5.23 12.26 -5.56
CA SER A 13 -5.26 13.61 -5.03
C SER A 13 -6.13 13.71 -3.78
N GLU A 14 -6.12 14.87 -3.13
CA GLU A 14 -7.04 15.15 -2.03
C GLU A 14 -8.01 16.26 -2.42
N ARG A 15 -9.30 16.04 -2.14
CA ARG A 15 -10.37 17.02 -2.32
C ARG A 15 -11.22 17.02 -1.06
N GLN A 16 -11.26 18.17 -0.37
CA GLN A 16 -12.05 18.35 0.87
C GLN A 16 -11.77 17.28 1.96
N GLY A 17 -10.51 16.85 2.09
CA GLY A 17 -10.09 15.84 3.07
C GLY A 17 -10.37 14.39 2.66
N LYS A 18 -10.81 14.15 1.42
CA LYS A 18 -11.04 12.82 0.88
C LYS A 18 -10.05 12.47 -0.22
N THR A 19 -9.69 11.19 -0.29
CA THR A 19 -8.84 10.65 -1.35
C THR A 19 -9.65 10.53 -2.64
N VAL A 20 -9.17 11.17 -3.71
CA VAL A 20 -9.71 11.02 -5.07
C VAL A 20 -8.72 10.21 -5.87
N LEU A 21 -9.18 9.08 -6.39
CA LEU A 21 -8.47 8.26 -7.36
C LEU A 21 -8.71 8.84 -8.76
N HIS A 22 -7.64 8.98 -9.53
CA HIS A 22 -7.65 9.34 -10.94
C HIS A 22 -7.14 8.15 -11.72
N MET A 23 -7.98 7.59 -12.59
CA MET A 23 -7.59 6.57 -13.55
C MET A 23 -7.52 7.18 -14.93
N GLN A 24 -6.35 7.13 -15.56
CA GLN A 24 -6.19 7.48 -16.95
C GLN A 24 -6.17 6.22 -17.81
N THR A 25 -7.02 6.20 -18.83
CA THR A 25 -7.03 5.19 -19.89
C THR A 25 -6.28 5.73 -21.10
N LEU A 26 -5.53 4.89 -21.82
CA LEU A 26 -4.84 5.30 -23.05
C LEU A 26 -5.81 5.73 -24.18
N GLU A 27 -7.02 5.17 -24.21
CA GLU A 27 -7.93 5.29 -25.36
C GLU A 27 -9.18 6.14 -25.11
N GLY A 28 -9.27 6.84 -23.97
CA GLY A 28 -10.52 7.48 -23.58
C GLY A 28 -10.39 8.49 -22.44
N PRO A 29 -11.51 9.14 -22.07
CA PRO A 29 -11.53 10.04 -20.94
C PRO A 29 -11.23 9.25 -19.67
N GLY A 30 -10.21 9.69 -18.93
CA GLY A 30 -9.98 9.20 -17.58
C GLY A 30 -11.18 9.47 -16.68
N PHE A 31 -11.20 8.82 -15.52
CA PHE A 31 -12.27 9.01 -14.55
C PHE A 31 -11.72 9.27 -13.15
N GLU A 32 -12.48 10.08 -12.40
CA GLU A 32 -12.23 10.37 -11.00
C GLU A 32 -13.22 9.58 -10.14
N HIS A 33 -12.72 8.98 -9.06
CA HIS A 33 -13.56 8.32 -8.06
C HIS A 33 -13.14 8.73 -6.66
N GLU A 34 -14.09 9.16 -5.84
CA GLU A 34 -13.85 9.45 -4.42
C GLU A 34 -13.81 8.12 -3.66
N LEU A 35 -12.69 7.81 -3.02
CA LEU A 35 -12.55 6.61 -2.21
C LEU A 35 -13.17 6.80 -0.84
N ARG A 36 -13.76 5.71 -0.31
CA ARG A 36 -14.25 5.66 1.06
C ARG A 36 -13.13 5.92 2.07
N ASP A 37 -13.48 6.45 3.23
CA ASP A 37 -12.51 6.69 4.29
C ASP A 37 -11.93 5.34 4.78
N LEU A 38 -10.61 5.32 5.05
CA LEU A 38 -9.95 4.08 5.44
C LEU A 38 -10.54 3.49 6.74
N ARG A 39 -11.04 4.33 7.66
CA ARG A 39 -11.71 3.87 8.88
C ARG A 39 -13.02 3.16 8.58
N GLU A 40 -13.76 3.63 7.59
CA GLU A 40 -15.00 3.00 7.14
C GLU A 40 -14.74 1.67 6.45
N LEU A 41 -13.61 1.57 5.74
CA LEU A 41 -13.18 0.35 5.05
C LEU A 41 -12.63 -0.71 6.00
N LEU A 42 -12.02 -0.30 7.12
CA LEU A 42 -11.47 -1.19 8.15
C LEU A 42 -12.54 -1.65 9.15
N VAL A 43 -13.68 -2.09 8.63
CA VAL A 43 -14.75 -2.72 9.41
C VAL A 43 -14.49 -4.22 9.58
N GLY A 44 -15.01 -4.78 10.66
CA GLY A 44 -14.92 -6.22 10.96
C GLY A 44 -13.95 -6.56 12.09
N ALA A 45 -13.85 -7.87 12.38
CA ALA A 45 -13.06 -8.35 13.50
C ALA A 45 -11.54 -8.14 13.27
N LYS A 46 -10.82 -7.81 14.36
CA LYS A 46 -9.34 -7.80 14.37
C LYS A 46 -8.75 -9.22 14.50
N THR A 47 -9.45 -10.22 13.98
CA THR A 47 -8.99 -11.61 14.05
C THR A 47 -7.71 -11.72 13.25
N LYS A 48 -6.61 -12.02 13.95
CA LYS A 48 -5.31 -12.20 13.33
C LYS A 48 -5.37 -13.37 12.36
N VAL A 49 -4.83 -13.17 11.16
CA VAL A 49 -4.65 -14.22 10.16
C VAL A 49 -3.17 -14.58 10.07
N ASP A 50 -2.87 -15.76 9.51
CA ASP A 50 -1.51 -16.12 9.17
C ASP A 50 -1.29 -15.84 7.69
N VAL A 51 -0.45 -14.85 7.39
CA VAL A 51 -0.13 -14.48 6.00
C VAL A 51 0.97 -15.37 5.44
N ALA A 52 1.84 -15.91 6.30
CA ALA A 52 2.97 -16.72 5.87
C ALA A 52 2.47 -18.08 5.35
N GLY A 53 2.83 -18.43 4.11
CA GLY A 53 2.30 -19.62 3.43
C GLY A 53 0.89 -19.45 2.86
N GLN A 54 0.33 -18.24 2.92
CA GLN A 54 -0.95 -17.85 2.33
C GLN A 54 -0.82 -16.56 1.51
N GLU A 55 0.38 -16.24 1.04
CA GLU A 55 0.68 -14.98 0.38
C GLU A 55 -0.23 -14.72 -0.84
N GLU A 56 -0.63 -15.78 -1.57
CA GLU A 56 -1.54 -15.69 -2.71
C GLU A 56 -2.93 -15.14 -2.33
N GLU A 57 -3.48 -15.52 -1.17
CA GLU A 57 -4.79 -15.05 -0.69
C GLU A 57 -4.77 -13.56 -0.33
N TYR A 58 -3.62 -13.09 0.14
CA TYR A 58 -3.39 -11.72 0.58
C TYR A 58 -2.61 -10.89 -0.44
N TYR A 59 -2.40 -11.42 -1.66
CA TYR A 59 -1.53 -10.83 -2.67
C TYR A 59 -1.92 -9.38 -2.98
N SER A 60 -3.21 -9.09 -3.14
CA SER A 60 -3.70 -7.72 -3.39
C SER A 60 -3.32 -6.73 -2.28
N LEU A 61 -3.36 -7.15 -1.00
CA LEU A 61 -2.95 -6.29 0.12
C LEU A 61 -1.43 -6.13 0.18
N LEU A 62 -0.68 -7.21 -0.01
CA LEU A 62 0.78 -7.17 -0.01
C LEU A 62 1.28 -6.28 -1.13
N MET A 63 0.84 -6.52 -2.36
CA MET A 63 1.15 -5.69 -3.53
C MET A 63 0.74 -4.25 -3.34
N SER A 64 -0.43 -3.99 -2.74
CA SER A 64 -0.88 -2.64 -2.45
C SER A 64 0.07 -1.88 -1.52
N ILE A 65 0.59 -2.54 -0.48
CA ILE A 65 1.52 -1.91 0.47
C ILE A 65 2.89 -1.72 -0.19
N GLU A 66 3.40 -2.74 -0.87
CA GLU A 66 4.73 -2.72 -1.49
C GLU A 66 4.79 -1.75 -2.67
N SER A 67 3.74 -1.69 -3.51
CA SER A 67 3.63 -0.72 -4.60
C SER A 67 3.61 0.71 -4.10
N ALA A 68 2.91 0.97 -2.98
CA ALA A 68 2.90 2.30 -2.38
C ALA A 68 4.29 2.74 -1.90
N ILE A 69 5.06 1.80 -1.32
CA ILE A 69 6.43 2.07 -0.86
C ILE A 69 7.36 2.28 -2.05
N SER A 70 7.33 1.37 -3.04
CA SER A 70 8.16 1.42 -4.25
C SER A 70 7.90 2.69 -5.06
N ALA A 71 6.63 3.03 -5.30
CA ALA A 71 6.27 4.26 -6.00
C ALA A 71 6.75 5.51 -5.26
N TYR A 72 6.59 5.57 -3.94
CA TYR A 72 7.08 6.71 -3.16
C TYR A 72 8.62 6.79 -3.15
N TYR A 73 9.31 5.65 -3.11
CA TYR A 73 10.77 5.60 -3.16
C TYR A 73 11.32 6.10 -4.50
N ARG A 74 10.68 5.72 -5.61
CA ARG A 74 11.01 6.23 -6.95
C ARG A 74 10.87 7.75 -7.04
N GLU A 75 9.87 8.32 -6.36
CA GLU A 75 9.65 9.78 -6.25
C GLU A 75 10.60 10.47 -5.25
N GLN A 76 11.05 9.75 -4.22
CA GLN A 76 11.87 10.25 -3.11
C GLN A 76 13.04 9.28 -2.82
N PRO A 77 14.10 9.26 -3.65
CA PRO A 77 15.18 8.27 -3.54
C PRO A 77 16.03 8.34 -2.26
N GLN A 78 15.81 9.37 -1.43
CA GLN A 78 16.42 9.51 -0.11
C GLN A 78 15.70 8.71 1.00
N LEU A 79 14.56 8.07 0.70
CA LEU A 79 13.85 7.21 1.64
C LEU A 79 14.77 6.06 2.08
N THR A 80 14.72 5.72 3.37
CA THR A 80 15.46 4.58 3.92
C THR A 80 14.51 3.51 4.47
N ASP A 81 15.00 2.28 4.62
CA ASP A 81 14.26 1.20 5.27
C ASP A 81 13.82 1.59 6.69
N ARG A 82 14.61 2.42 7.38
CA ARG A 82 14.28 2.93 8.71
C ARG A 82 13.03 3.81 8.69
N ASP A 83 12.87 4.65 7.66
CA ASP A 83 11.69 5.49 7.49
C ASP A 83 10.45 4.62 7.21
N VAL A 84 10.60 3.60 6.35
CA VAL A 84 9.56 2.61 6.07
C VAL A 84 9.14 1.88 7.35
N ILE A 85 10.10 1.41 8.15
CA ILE A 85 9.85 0.75 9.44
C ILE A 85 9.04 1.65 10.36
N GLN A 86 9.41 2.93 10.51
CA GLN A 86 8.68 3.87 11.37
C GLN A 86 7.24 4.08 10.90
N VAL A 87 7.03 4.23 9.60
CA VAL A 87 5.70 4.40 9.01
C VAL A 87 4.83 3.17 9.23
N LEU A 88 5.34 1.97 8.93
CA LEU A 88 4.62 0.71 9.13
C LEU A 88 4.30 0.46 10.62
N GLN A 89 5.22 0.77 11.53
CA GLN A 89 4.95 0.70 12.98
C GLN A 89 3.84 1.66 13.39
N GLY A 90 3.81 2.87 12.83
CA GLY A 90 2.72 3.82 13.03
C GLY A 90 1.38 3.29 12.50
N LEU A 91 1.37 2.68 11.32
CA LEU A 91 0.17 2.11 10.71
C LEU A 91 -0.37 0.91 11.50
N LEU A 92 0.51 0.10 12.10
CA LEU A 92 0.09 -1.02 12.95
C LEU A 92 -0.63 -0.57 14.24
N ARG A 93 -0.36 0.65 14.72
CA ARG A 93 -1.03 1.21 15.91
C ARG A 93 -2.42 1.73 15.56
N ASP A 94 -2.50 2.55 14.53
CA ASP A 94 -3.75 3.00 13.95
C ASP A 94 -3.55 3.21 12.45
N PRO A 95 -4.09 2.31 11.60
CA PRO A 95 -3.93 2.42 10.15
C PRO A 95 -4.70 3.60 9.56
N ALA A 96 -5.76 4.09 10.23
CA ALA A 96 -6.62 5.15 9.72
C ALA A 96 -6.30 6.54 10.28
N THR A 97 -5.38 6.68 11.25
CA THR A 97 -4.96 8.00 11.73
C THR A 97 -4.38 8.80 10.54
N PRO A 98 -4.93 9.99 10.22
CA PRO A 98 -4.37 10.88 9.21
C PRO A 98 -2.96 11.31 9.62
N TYR A 99 -2.04 11.36 8.67
CA TYR A 99 -0.67 11.76 8.94
C TYR A 99 -0.13 12.68 7.85
N ALA A 100 0.66 13.67 8.25
CA ALA A 100 1.23 14.65 7.33
C ALA A 100 2.38 14.07 6.47
N GLY A 101 2.97 12.94 6.86
CA GLY A 101 4.07 12.30 6.13
C GLY A 101 3.61 11.60 4.82
N GLY A 102 4.35 11.87 3.74
CA GLY A 102 4.00 11.44 2.38
C GLY A 102 3.89 9.92 2.20
N LEU A 103 4.87 9.14 2.67
CA LEU A 103 4.86 7.68 2.52
C LEU A 103 3.64 7.03 3.19
N ARG A 104 3.34 7.44 4.43
CA ARG A 104 2.19 6.91 5.17
C ARG A 104 0.89 7.16 4.43
N ARG A 105 0.70 8.39 3.94
CA ARG A 105 -0.45 8.77 3.13
C ARG A 105 -0.53 7.91 1.87
N ARG A 106 0.59 7.70 1.17
CA ARG A 106 0.64 6.86 -0.03
C ARG A 106 0.17 5.43 0.25
N ILE A 107 0.64 4.82 1.34
CA ILE A 107 0.19 3.48 1.76
C ILE A 107 -1.31 3.48 2.06
N GLN A 108 -1.82 4.51 2.77
CA GLN A 108 -3.24 4.62 3.07
C GLN A 108 -4.10 4.72 1.80
N GLN A 109 -3.67 5.51 0.80
CA GLN A 109 -4.38 5.67 -0.46
C GLN A 109 -4.48 4.35 -1.25
N TYR A 110 -3.37 3.60 -1.32
CA TYR A 110 -3.36 2.29 -1.96
C TYR A 110 -4.23 1.28 -1.19
N LEU A 111 -4.18 1.27 0.15
CA LEU A 111 -5.07 0.45 0.95
C LEU A 111 -6.55 0.82 0.75
N GLN A 112 -6.89 2.11 0.67
CA GLN A 112 -8.26 2.55 0.39
C GLN A 112 -8.75 2.04 -0.96
N PHE A 113 -7.91 2.08 -1.98
CA PHE A 113 -8.25 1.56 -3.30
C PHE A 113 -8.50 0.05 -3.25
N THR A 114 -7.55 -0.71 -2.70
CA THR A 114 -7.64 -2.18 -2.59
C THR A 114 -8.84 -2.62 -1.75
N LEU A 115 -9.10 -1.98 -0.62
CA LEU A 115 -10.25 -2.30 0.24
C LEU A 115 -11.59 -1.82 -0.35
N SER A 116 -11.56 -0.98 -1.38
CA SER A 116 -12.75 -0.62 -2.14
C SER A 116 -13.11 -1.65 -3.21
N THR A 117 -12.16 -2.51 -3.61
CA THR A 117 -12.36 -3.54 -4.63
C THR A 117 -12.43 -4.96 -4.06
N VAL A 118 -11.78 -5.21 -2.92
CA VAL A 118 -11.73 -6.51 -2.27
C VAL A 118 -12.04 -6.39 -0.78
N GLU A 119 -12.90 -7.25 -0.27
CA GLU A 119 -13.25 -7.28 1.15
C GLU A 119 -12.18 -8.00 1.97
N TYR A 120 -11.55 -7.28 2.89
CA TYR A 120 -10.65 -7.84 3.90
C TYR A 120 -11.06 -7.33 5.27
N ASN A 121 -10.95 -8.20 6.28
CA ASN A 121 -11.13 -7.76 7.66
C ASN A 121 -9.91 -6.96 8.15
N GLN A 122 -10.10 -6.16 9.20
CA GLN A 122 -9.02 -5.35 9.77
C GLN A 122 -7.82 -6.20 10.24
N GLY A 123 -8.05 -7.43 10.71
CA GLY A 123 -6.97 -8.34 11.12
C GLY A 123 -6.06 -8.76 9.96
N ALA A 124 -6.60 -8.96 8.76
CA ALA A 124 -5.85 -9.26 7.55
C ALA A 124 -4.95 -8.09 7.15
N VAL A 125 -5.47 -6.86 7.15
CA VAL A 125 -4.70 -5.64 6.86
C VAL A 125 -3.53 -5.48 7.85
N LEU A 126 -3.80 -5.62 9.14
CA LEU A 126 -2.75 -5.53 10.17
C LEU A 126 -1.72 -6.66 10.05
N SER A 127 -2.14 -7.85 9.65
CA SER A 127 -1.24 -9.00 9.45
C SER A 127 -0.34 -8.79 8.23
N CYS A 128 -0.86 -8.25 7.14
CA CYS A 128 -0.08 -7.89 5.94
C CYS A 128 0.92 -6.77 6.23
N LEU A 129 0.51 -5.69 6.90
CA LEU A 129 1.42 -4.63 7.34
C LEU A 129 2.55 -5.17 8.22
N LYS A 130 2.24 -6.14 9.10
CA LYS A 130 3.23 -6.79 9.96
C LYS A 130 4.15 -7.72 9.17
N TYR A 131 3.64 -8.39 8.15
CA TYR A 131 4.42 -9.24 7.24
C TYR A 131 5.46 -8.40 6.49
N VAL A 132 5.01 -7.32 5.83
CA VAL A 132 5.89 -6.38 5.14
C VAL A 132 6.92 -5.77 6.10
N LEU A 133 6.51 -5.36 7.30
CA LEU A 133 7.45 -4.84 8.31
C LEU A 133 8.55 -5.85 8.69
N ARG A 134 8.24 -7.15 8.73
CA ARG A 134 9.26 -8.18 8.98
C ARG A 134 10.22 -8.29 7.81
N SER A 135 9.70 -8.25 6.59
CA SER A 135 10.53 -8.25 5.37
C SER A 135 11.49 -7.05 5.36
N VAL A 136 10.98 -5.84 5.60
CA VAL A 136 11.80 -4.61 5.64
C VAL A 136 12.92 -4.74 6.67
N LYS A 137 12.62 -5.24 7.86
CA LYS A 137 13.64 -5.44 8.91
C LYS A 137 14.68 -6.48 8.55
N LEU A 138 14.27 -7.55 7.87
CA LEU A 138 15.18 -8.62 7.45
C LEU A 138 16.17 -8.08 6.41
N HIS A 139 15.67 -7.51 5.32
CA HIS A 139 16.53 -6.94 4.27
C HIS A 139 17.40 -5.79 4.80
N HIS A 140 16.84 -4.90 5.64
CA HIS A 140 17.63 -3.86 6.29
C HIS A 140 18.84 -4.42 7.06
N SER A 141 18.65 -5.55 7.76
CA SER A 141 19.71 -6.18 8.54
C SER A 141 20.76 -6.91 7.69
N LEU A 142 20.38 -7.39 6.50
CA LEU A 142 21.24 -8.17 5.61
C LEU A 142 21.99 -7.31 4.58
N GLU A 143 21.30 -6.30 4.04
CA GLU A 143 21.71 -5.57 2.84
C GLU A 143 21.92 -4.07 3.10
N GLY A 144 21.53 -3.57 4.29
CA GLY A 144 21.86 -2.24 4.76
C GLY A 144 20.70 -1.22 4.72
N PRO A 145 20.98 0.09 4.67
CA PRO A 145 19.98 1.14 4.88
C PRO A 145 18.83 1.19 3.87
N THR A 146 19.02 0.64 2.68
CA THR A 146 18.04 0.61 1.57
C THR A 146 17.80 -0.81 1.07
N GLY A 147 18.26 -1.84 1.78
CA GLY A 147 18.22 -3.22 1.29
C GLY A 147 16.82 -3.67 0.87
N TYR A 148 15.82 -3.36 1.68
CA TYR A 148 14.43 -3.69 1.34
C TYR A 148 13.94 -2.88 0.14
N LEU A 149 14.25 -1.59 0.11
CA LEU A 149 13.84 -0.70 -0.99
C LEU A 149 14.46 -1.13 -2.32
N ASP A 150 15.74 -1.48 -2.32
CA ASP A 150 16.46 -2.01 -3.48
C ASP A 150 15.86 -3.35 -3.92
N PHE A 151 15.49 -4.21 -2.96
CA PHE A 151 14.79 -5.46 -3.23
C PHE A 151 13.44 -5.24 -3.93
N ILE A 152 12.52 -4.47 -3.36
CA ILE A 152 11.15 -4.38 -3.88
C ILE A 152 11.01 -3.64 -5.22
N VAL A 153 11.95 -2.74 -5.56
CA VAL A 153 11.88 -1.97 -6.81
C VAL A 153 12.00 -2.86 -8.05
N ASP A 154 12.66 -4.00 -7.93
CA ASP A 154 12.82 -4.97 -9.02
C ASP A 154 11.62 -5.92 -9.16
N PHE A 155 10.79 -6.06 -8.11
CA PHE A 155 9.66 -6.98 -8.09
C PHE A 155 8.28 -6.31 -8.25
N VAL A 156 8.20 -4.98 -8.11
CA VAL A 156 6.95 -4.21 -8.09
C VAL A 156 6.98 -3.01 -9.02
#